data_AF-G2WER2-F1
#
_entry.id   AF-G2WER2-F1
#
_cell.length_a   1.000
_cell.length_b   1.000
_cell.length_c   1.000
_cell.angle_alpha   90.00
_cell.angle_beta   90.00
_cell.angle_gamma   90.00
#
_symmetry.space_group_name_H-M   'P 1'
#
loop_
_entity.id
_entity.type
_entity.pdbx_description
1 polymer ?
#
loop_
_entity_poly.entity_id
_entity_poly.type
_entity_poly.pdbx_seq_one_letter_code
_entity_poly.pdbx_strand_id
1 'polypeptide(L)' 'MSFSSLYKTFFKRNAVFVGTIFAGAFVFQTVFDTAITSWYENHNKGKLWKDVKARIAAGDGDDDDE' A
#
# COMPACT_ATOMS: atom_id res chain seq x y z
N MET A 1 -1.47 -11.06 -27.40
CA MET A 1 -2.63 -10.36 -26.80
C MET A 1 -2.58 -8.91 -27.25
N SER A 2 -3.64 -8.40 -27.88
CA SER A 2 -3.63 -7.04 -28.41
C SER A 2 -4.29 -6.08 -27.42
N PHE A 3 -3.54 -5.08 -26.94
CA PHE A 3 -4.04 -3.97 -26.13
C PHE A 3 -4.97 -3.02 -26.92
N SER A 4 -5.29 -3.36 -28.18
CA SER A 4 -6.10 -2.53 -29.09
C SER A 4 -7.48 -2.20 -28.53
N SER A 5 -8.14 -3.14 -27.84
CA SER A 5 -9.45 -2.89 -27.22
C SER A 5 -9.36 -1.91 -26.06
N LEU A 6 -8.33 -2.02 -25.21
CA LEU A 6 -8.09 -1.09 -24.10
C LEU A 6 -7.86 0.34 -24.63
N TYR A 7 -7.02 0.46 -25.66
CA TYR A 7 -6.75 1.74 -26.31
C TYR A 7 -8.02 2.35 -26.93
N LYS A 8 -8.78 1.56 -27.68
CA LYS A 8 -10.04 2.00 -28.31
C LYS A 8 -11.07 2.50 -27.30
N THR A 9 -11.16 1.87 -26.14
CA THR A 9 -12.18 2.18 -25.13
C THR A 9 -11.79 3.38 -24.25
N PHE A 10 -10.56 3.43 -23.74
CA PHE A 10 -10.20 4.40 -22.71
C PHE A 10 -9.27 5.52 -23.19
N PHE A 11 -8.47 5.28 -24.24
CA PHE A 11 -7.33 6.15 -24.55
C PHE A 11 -7.42 6.88 -25.91
N LYS A 12 -8.45 6.62 -26.72
CA LYS A 12 -8.64 7.30 -28.03
C LYS A 12 -9.31 8.67 -27.96
N ARG A 13 -10.00 9.01 -26.86
CA ARG A 13 -10.73 10.27 -26.71
C ARG A 13 -10.21 11.05 -25.50
N ASN A 14 -9.71 12.27 -25.70
CA ASN A 14 -9.03 13.06 -24.66
C ASN A 14 -9.82 13.18 -23.35
N ALA A 15 -11.12 13.50 -23.41
CA ALA A 15 -11.94 13.63 -22.20
C ALA A 15 -12.04 12.30 -21.40
N VAL A 16 -12.15 11.17 -22.09
CA VAL A 16 -12.18 9.83 -21.45
C VAL A 16 -10.80 9.44 -20.96
N PHE A 17 -9.76 9.75 -21.73
CA PHE A 17 -8.38 9.51 -21.34
C PHE A 17 -8.07 10.18 -20.00
N VAL A 18 -8.28 11.49 -19.88
CA VAL A 18 -7.99 12.22 -18.64
C VAL A 18 -8.84 11.71 -17.48
N GLY A 19 -10.13 11.44 -17.71
CA GLY A 19 -10.99 10.85 -16.68
C GLY A 19 -10.52 9.46 -16.23
N THR A 20 -10.03 8.63 -17.14
CA THR A 20 -9.47 7.30 -16.85
C THR A 20 -8.18 7.43 -16.04
N ILE A 21 -7.30 8.39 -16.39
CA ILE A 21 -6.08 8.64 -15.62
C ILE A 21 -6.41 9.09 -14.20
N PHE A 22 -7.34 10.02 -14.02
CA PHE A 22 -7.72 10.48 -12.68
C PHE A 22 -8.35 9.35 -11.85
N ALA A 23 -9.33 8.63 -12.40
CA ALA A 23 -9.93 7.49 -11.70
C ALA A 23 -8.87 6.44 -11.35
N GLY A 24 -7.97 6.12 -12.29
CA GLY A 24 -6.86 5.22 -12.08
C GLY A 24 -5.91 5.69 -10.98
N ALA A 25 -5.60 7.00 -10.92
CA ALA A 25 -4.72 7.56 -9.91
C ALA A 25 -5.31 7.46 -8.50
N PHE A 26 -6.60 7.76 -8.31
CA PHE A 26 -7.26 7.61 -7.01
C PHE A 26 -7.26 6.16 -6.52
N VAL A 27 -7.60 5.22 -7.40
CA VAL A 27 -7.58 3.79 -7.05
C VAL A 27 -6.16 3.32 -6.77
N PHE A 28 -5.20 3.71 -7.63
CA PHE A 28 -3.80 3.33 -7.47
C PHE A 28 -3.23 3.85 -6.15
N GLN A 29 -3.51 5.09 -5.77
CA GLN A 29 -2.98 5.67 -4.54
C GLN A 29 -3.34 4.82 -3.31
N THR A 30 -4.62 4.48 -3.11
CA THR A 30 -5.05 3.69 -1.94
C THR A 30 -4.45 2.28 -1.96
N VAL A 31 -4.47 1.63 -3.12
CA VAL A 31 -3.95 0.25 -3.25
C VAL A 31 -2.45 0.23 -3.01
N PHE A 32 -1.71 1.16 -3.62
CA PHE A 32 -0.27 1.24 -3.53
C PHE A 32 0.19 1.59 -2.11
N ASP A 33 -0.41 2.60 -1.48
CA ASP A 33 -0.10 3.00 -0.10
C ASP A 33 -0.29 1.82 0.88
N THR A 34 -1.42 1.12 0.77
CA THR A 34 -1.70 -0.05 1.62
C THR A 34 -0.71 -1.18 1.36
N ALA A 35 -0.42 -1.49 0.09
CA ALA A 35 0.47 -2.58 -0.28
C ALA A 35 1.90 -2.33 0.22
N ILE A 36 2.42 -1.12 0.02
CA ILE A 36 3.77 -0.76 0.45
C ILE A 36 3.85 -0.65 1.97
N THR A 37 2.85 -0.08 2.64
CA THR A 37 2.79 -0.05 4.10
C THR A 37 2.80 -1.47 4.67
N SER A 38 1.97 -2.37 4.15
CA SER A 38 1.93 -3.77 4.60
C SER A 38 3.27 -4.47 4.40
N TRP A 39 3.91 -4.28 3.24
CA TRP A 39 5.24 -4.81 2.97
C TRP A 39 6.28 -4.25 3.95
N TYR A 40 6.31 -2.93 4.14
CA TYR A 40 7.27 -2.25 5.01
C TYR A 40 7.13 -2.69 6.46
N GLU A 41 5.89 -2.77 6.94
CA GLU A 41 5.59 -3.22 8.28
C GLU A 41 5.99 -4.68 8.49
N ASN A 42 5.68 -5.55 7.52
CA ASN A 42 6.10 -6.95 7.56
C ASN A 42 7.62 -7.10 7.56
N HIS A 43 8.32 -6.30 6.74
CA HIS A 43 9.77 -6.33 6.65
C HIS A 43 10.46 -5.83 7.92
N ASN A 44 9.83 -4.91 8.66
CA ASN A 44 10.36 -4.33 9.90
C ASN A 44 9.69 -4.87 11.17
N LYS A 45 9.03 -6.03 11.10
CA LYS A 45 8.41 -6.68 12.26
C LYS A 45 9.37 -6.78 13.44
N GLY A 46 8.87 -6.43 14.62
CA GLY A 46 9.61 -6.43 15.89
C GLY A 46 10.40 -5.15 16.15
N LYS A 47 10.62 -4.32 15.12
CA LYS A 47 11.37 -3.04 15.25
C LYS A 47 10.44 -1.84 15.36
N LEU A 48 9.19 -1.96 14.92
CA LEU A 48 8.25 -0.85 14.86
C LEU A 48 7.68 -0.57 16.26
N TRP A 49 7.36 0.69 16.52
CA TRP A 49 6.77 1.09 17.81
C TRP A 49 5.51 0.28 18.14
N LYS A 50 4.67 -0.04 17.16
CA LYS A 50 3.48 -0.86 17.36
C LYS A 50 3.79 -2.26 17.90
N ASP A 51 4.93 -2.85 17.50
CA ASP A 51 5.36 -4.17 17.93
C ASP A 51 5.97 -4.08 19.35
N VAL A 52 6.82 -3.08 19.59
CA VAL A 52 7.41 -2.81 20.92
C VAL A 52 6.33 -2.51 21.95
N LYS A 53 5.37 -1.65 21.60
CA LYS A 53 4.24 -1.30 22.46
C LYS A 53 3.36 -2.51 22.78
N ALA A 54 3.16 -3.41 21.82
CA ALA A 54 2.40 -4.64 22.06
C ALA A 54 3.09 -5.52 23.11
N ARG A 55 4.43 -5.63 23.09
CA ARG A 55 5.20 -6.35 24.12
C ARG A 55 5.09 -5.71 25.49
N ILE A 56 5.29 -4.39 25.59
CA ILE A 56 5.16 -3.65 26.86
C ILE A 56 3.75 -3.81 27.44
N ALA A 57 2.72 -3.65 26.63
CA ALA A 57 1.33 -3.78 27.08
C ALA A 57 0.95 -5.21 27.47
N ALA A 58 1.64 -6.22 26.93
CA ALA A 58 1.48 -7.62 27.31
C ALA A 58 2.18 -7.99 28.62
N GLY A 59 2.91 -7.05 29.25
CA GLY A 59 3.61 -7.29 30.52
C GLY A 59 4.94 -8.03 30.36
N ASP A 60 5.52 -8.02 29.16
CA ASP A 60 6.83 -8.62 28.81
C ASP A 60 8.00 -7.76 29.37
N GLY A 61 7.89 -7.41 30.66
CA GLY A 61 8.64 -6.36 31.34
C GLY A 61 9.69 -6.87 32.33
N ASP A 62 10.24 -8.06 32.15
CA ASP A 62 11.40 -8.57 32.89
C ASP A 62 12.23 -9.47 31.95
N ASP A 63 13.56 -9.46 32.12
CA ASP A 63 14.56 -10.41 31.57
C ASP A 63 15.49 -9.96 30.40
N ASP A 64 16.03 -8.75 30.34
CA ASP A 64 17.21 -8.47 29.47
C ASP A 64 18.11 -7.28 29.94
N ASP A 65 18.30 -7.10 31.26
CA ASP A 65 19.36 -6.25 31.83
C ASP A 65 20.25 -7.07 32.79
N GLU A 66 21.05 -8.01 32.24
CA GLU A 66 22.38 -8.41 32.76
C GLU A 66 23.44 -8.21 31.68
#